data_AF-A0A7C4SN26-F1
#
_entry.id   AF-A0A7C4SN26-F1
#
_cell.length_a   1.000
_cell.length_b   1.000
_cell.length_c   1.000
_cell.angle_alpha   90.00
_cell.angle_beta   90.00
_cell.angle_gamma   90.00
#
_symmetry.space_group_name_H-M   'P 1'
#
loop_
_entity.id
_entity.type
_entity.pdbx_description
1 polymer ?
#
loop_
_entity_poly.entity_id
_entity_poly.type
_entity_poly.pdbx_seq_one_letter_code
_entity_poly.pdbx_strand_id
1 'polypeptide(L)' 'MDSEINERRSGSVTDKRKQSLYFPEEMLVEIKREAIRLDRSLSWIVQHAWRLAREEIRKLPSMNLDAESDDSED' A
#
# COMPACT_ATOMS: atom_id res chain seq x y z
N MET A 1 20.12 -33.31 24.10
CA MET A 1 19.09 -32.62 24.92
C MET A 1 19.64 -31.21 25.07
N ASP A 2 19.37 -30.25 24.17
CA ASP A 2 18.05 -29.68 23.85
C ASP A 2 18.02 -29.08 22.43
N SER A 3 18.25 -29.89 21.39
CA SER A 3 18.23 -29.44 19.99
C SER A 3 16.82 -29.20 19.42
N GLU A 4 15.78 -29.18 20.26
CA GLU A 4 14.38 -29.35 19.84
C GLU A 4 13.48 -28.10 20.03
N ILE A 5 14.06 -26.91 20.22
CA ILE A 5 13.26 -25.69 20.51
C ILE A 5 13.21 -24.70 19.33
N ASN A 6 14.09 -24.81 18.32
CA ASN A 6 14.23 -23.73 17.33
C ASN A 6 13.33 -23.82 16.08
N GLU A 7 12.49 -24.85 15.94
CA GLU A 7 11.65 -25.05 14.73
C GLU A 7 10.21 -24.53 14.82
N ARG A 8 9.80 -23.92 15.94
CA ARG A 8 8.41 -23.47 16.14
C ARG A 8 8.10 -22.01 15.77
N ARG A 9 8.93 -21.36 14.93
CA ARG A 9 8.65 -19.98 14.46
C ARG A 9 8.53 -19.84 12.94
N SER A 10 8.12 -20.90 12.24
CA SER A 10 7.50 -20.77 10.91
C SER A 10 6.11 -20.15 11.02
N GLY A 11 6.06 -18.86 11.39
CA GLY A 11 4.91 -18.00 11.18
C GLY A 11 5.24 -17.08 10.04
N SER A 12 4.54 -17.23 8.91
CA SER A 12 4.55 -16.34 7.74
C SER A 12 4.95 -14.91 8.10
N VAL A 13 6.24 -14.60 7.94
CA VAL A 13 6.74 -13.24 8.14
C VAL A 13 6.21 -12.48 6.95
N THR A 14 5.11 -11.75 7.13
CA THR A 14 4.64 -10.77 6.13
C THR A 14 5.85 -9.92 5.77
N ASP A 15 6.32 -10.02 4.53
CA ASP A 15 7.52 -9.35 4.06
C ASP A 15 7.32 -7.83 4.14
N LYS A 16 7.91 -7.20 5.16
CA LYS A 16 7.78 -5.77 5.40
C LYS A 16 8.76 -5.03 4.50
N ARG A 17 8.26 -4.43 3.43
CA ARG A 17 9.06 -3.58 2.52
C ARG A 17 8.92 -2.11 2.90
N LYS A 18 10.07 -1.41 3.07
CA LYS A 18 10.11 0.04 3.30
C LYS A 18 10.00 0.74 1.94
N GLN A 19 9.05 1.66 1.82
CA GLN A 19 8.84 2.47 0.61
C GLN A 19 8.75 3.93 1.02
N SER A 20 9.51 4.79 0.33
CA SER A 20 9.36 6.25 0.43
C SER A 20 8.25 6.70 -0.52
N LEU A 21 7.29 7.47 -0.01
CA LEU A 21 6.16 8.03 -0.75
C LEU A 21 6.08 9.53 -0.46
N TYR A 22 5.67 10.31 -1.47
CA TYR A 22 5.45 11.73 -1.33
C TYR A 22 3.96 11.99 -1.11
N PHE A 23 3.65 12.74 -0.06
CA PHE A 23 2.30 13.18 0.27
C PHE A 23 2.27 14.71 0.32
N PRO A 24 1.17 15.34 -0.13
CA PRO A 24 0.90 16.73 0.20
C PRO A 24 0.94 16.95 1.72
N GLU A 25 1.37 18.14 2.15
CA GLU A 25 1.54 18.45 3.57
C GLU A 25 0.23 18.25 4.36
N GLU A 26 -0.88 18.77 3.84
CA GLU A 26 -2.20 18.66 4.48
C GLU A 26 -2.60 17.20 4.70
N MET A 27 -2.48 16.37 3.67
CA MET A 27 -2.78 14.94 3.76
C MET A 27 -1.86 14.23 4.76
N LEU A 28 -0.58 14.58 4.81
CA LEU A 28 0.35 13.99 5.77
C LEU A 28 -0.02 14.35 7.22
N VAL A 29 -0.46 15.60 7.46
CA VAL A 29 -0.94 16.05 8.78
C VAL A 29 -2.19 15.26 9.20
N GLU A 30 -3.14 15.06 8.28
CA GLU A 30 -4.35 14.26 8.55
C GLU A 30 -4.01 12.81 8.90
N ILE A 31 -3.18 12.15 8.10
CA ILE A 31 -2.77 10.75 8.35
C ILE A 31 -2.05 10.64 9.71
N LYS A 32 -1.19 11.60 10.06
CA LYS A 32 -0.49 11.63 11.36
C LYS A 32 -1.46 11.82 12.52
N ARG A 33 -2.43 12.74 12.41
CA ARG A 33 -3.46 12.94 13.43
C ARG A 33 -4.26 11.66 13.65
N GLU A 34 -4.62 10.97 12.58
CA GLU A 34 -5.40 9.74 12.65
C GLU A 34 -4.61 8.56 13.23
N ALA A 35 -3.31 8.46 12.92
CA ALA A 35 -2.39 7.51 13.53
C ALA A 35 -2.32 7.68 15.06
N ILE A 36 -2.22 8.93 15.54
CA ILE A 36 -2.23 9.26 16.97
C ILE A 36 -3.60 8.91 17.59
N ARG A 37 -4.70 9.29 16.93
CA ARG A 37 -6.07 9.06 17.42
C ARG A 37 -6.38 7.58 17.64
N LEU A 38 -5.90 6.72 16.73
CA LEU A 38 -6.15 5.27 16.74
C LEU A 38 -5.07 4.47 17.47
N ASP A 39 -3.99 5.11 17.93
CA ASP A 39 -2.81 4.45 18.49
C ASP A 39 -2.25 3.37 17.53
N ARG A 40 -2.05 3.77 16.27
CA ARG A 40 -1.56 2.89 15.20
C ARG A 40 -0.43 3.57 14.41
N SER A 41 0.40 2.75 13.75
CA SER A 41 1.46 3.26 12.89
C SER A 41 0.93 3.89 11.59
N LEU A 42 1.68 4.83 11.02
CA LEU A 42 1.36 5.44 9.71
C LEU A 42 1.17 4.39 8.62
N SER A 43 2.04 3.37 8.60
CA SER A 43 1.92 2.25 7.66
C SER A 43 0.58 1.53 7.81
N TRP A 44 0.08 1.35 9.03
CA TRP A 44 -1.22 0.72 9.25
C TRP A 44 -2.37 1.57 8.71
N ILE A 45 -2.32 2.89 8.92
CA ILE A 45 -3.34 3.82 8.41
C ILE A 45 -3.40 3.77 6.87
N VAL A 46 -2.24 3.87 6.21
CA VAL A 46 -2.17 3.82 4.74
C VAL A 46 -2.60 2.44 4.21
N GLN A 47 -2.20 1.34 4.86
CA GLN A 47 -2.65 0.00 4.48
C GLN A 47 -4.16 -0.20 4.71
N HIS A 48 -4.74 0.44 5.72
CA HIS A 48 -6.18 0.40 5.97
C HIS A 48 -6.93 1.18 4.90
N ALA A 49 -6.50 2.40 4.58
CA ALA A 49 -7.05 3.21 3.50
C ALA A 49 -7.00 2.47 2.15
N TRP A 50 -5.85 1.84 1.81
CA TRP A 50 -5.74 1.04 0.60
C TRP A 50 -6.73 -0.11 0.57
N ARG A 51 -6.88 -0.87 1.66
CA ARG A 51 -7.83 -2.00 1.72
C ARG A 51 -9.28 -1.56 1.52
N LEU A 52 -9.65 -0.38 2.01
CA LEU A 52 -10.98 0.20 1.81
C LEU A 52 -11.17 0.70 0.38
N ALA A 53 -10.17 1.39 -0.20
CA ALA A 53 -10.29 2.02 -1.51
C ALA A 53 -10.03 1.09 -2.70
N ARG A 54 -9.40 -0.08 -2.48
CA ARG A 54 -8.93 -0.97 -3.57
C ARG A 54 -10.02 -1.37 -4.57
N GLU A 55 -11.26 -1.51 -4.13
CA GLU A 55 -12.36 -1.98 -4.98
C GLU A 55 -12.82 -0.88 -5.93
N GLU A 56 -12.86 0.36 -5.45
CA GLU A 56 -13.14 1.53 -6.29
C GLU A 56 -11.98 1.84 -7.23
N ILE A 57 -10.74 1.77 -6.75
CA ILE A 57 -9.54 1.99 -7.58
C ILE A 57 -9.48 1.00 -8.74
N ARG A 58 -9.89 -0.27 -8.53
CA ARG A 58 -9.93 -1.29 -9.58
C ARG A 58 -10.96 -1.04 -10.68
N LYS A 59 -11.98 -0.21 -10.42
CA LYS A 59 -12.99 0.16 -11.43
C LYS A 59 -12.50 1.28 -12.33
N LEU A 60 -11.47 2.03 -11.91
CA LEU A 60 -10.91 3.09 -12.73
C LEU A 60 -10.30 2.48 -14.00
N PRO A 61 -10.55 3.07 -15.18
CA PRO A 61 -9.93 2.60 -16.40
C PRO A 61 -8.41 2.71 -16.28
N SER A 62 -7.70 1.73 -16.85
CA SER A 62 -6.25 1.81 -17.01
C SER A 62 -5.91 3.06 -17.81
N MET A 63 -5.24 4.04 -17.20
CA MET A 63 -4.94 5.34 -17.81
C MET A 63 -3.92 5.29 -18.97
N ASN A 64 -3.68 4.13 -19.59
CA ASN A 64 -2.87 4.00 -20.80
C ASN A 64 -3.39 2.83 -21.65
N LEU A 65 -4.20 3.15 -22.65
CA LEU A 65 -4.50 2.37 -23.86
C LEU A 65 -5.26 3.31 -24.80
N ASP A 66 -4.56 4.26 -25.43
CA ASP A 66 -4.93 4.94 -26.70
C ASP A 66 -3.86 6.02 -27.05
N ALA A 67 -2.58 5.67 -26.97
CA ALA A 67 -1.48 6.54 -27.42
C ALA A 67 -0.57 5.87 -28.46
N GLU A 68 -1.02 4.79 -29.10
CA GLU A 68 -0.41 4.30 -30.33
C GLU A 68 -1.46 3.75 -31.31
N SER A 69 -1.31 4.16 -32.56
CA SER A 69 -1.95 3.71 -33.80
C SER A 69 -3.33 4.28 -34.18
N ASP A 70 -3.35 5.53 -34.64
CA ASP A 70 -4.00 5.86 -35.93
C ASP A 70 -3.40 7.15 -36.50
N ASP A 71 -2.46 7.03 -37.43
CA ASP A 71 -2.52 7.78 -38.70
C ASP A 71 -1.56 7.16 -39.72
N SER A 72 -2.08 6.17 -40.43
CA SER A 72 -1.62 5.88 -41.78
C SER A 72 -2.38 6.81 -42.74
N GLU A 73 -1.80 7.96 -43.08
CA GLU A 73 -2.25 8.80 -44.20
C GLU A 73 -1.51 8.38 -45.49
N ASP A 74 -2.28 8.27 -46.58
CA ASP A 74 -1.95 7.90 -47.97
C ASP A 74 -0.75 8.61 -48.60
#